data_AF-A0A444X2Y5-F1
#
_entry.id   AF-A0A444X2Y5-F1
#
_cell.length_a   1.000
_cell.length_b   1.000
_cell.length_c   1.000
_cell.angle_alpha   90.00
_cell.angle_beta   90.00
_cell.angle_gamma   90.00
#
_symmetry.space_group_name_H-M   'P 1'
#
loop_
_entity.id
_entity.type
_entity.pdbx_description
1 polymer ?
#
loop_
_entity_poly.entity_id
_entity_poly.type
_entity_poly.pdbx_seq_one_letter_code
_entity_poly.pdbx_strand_id
1 'polypeptide(L)'
;MRQETLKYGSKGRNLLTYSDRGEQAIRQGDSKIAEAWFDQAAEYWKQTIALTPGLFVCVVRKEEDSMIIRSPELEVKILVDRDPIKTSFEEWAKPGHFSRTIAKGPDTTTWIWNLHADAHDFDSHTSDLEEIFRKVFSAHFGQLSIIFLWLSGMYFHGARFSNYEAWLSDPTHIGPSAQVVWPIVGQEILNGDVGGGFRGIQITSDFFPDLASIWNN
;
A
#
# COMPACT_ATOMS: atom_id res chain seq x y z
N MET A 1 -9.35 30.22 62.27
CA MET A 1 -9.32 30.50 60.82
C MET A 1 -9.38 29.16 60.12
N ARG A 2 -10.56 28.80 59.62
CA ARG A 2 -10.95 27.43 59.29
C ARG A 2 -10.78 27.24 57.78
N GLN A 3 -9.98 26.25 57.39
CA GLN A 3 -9.81 25.83 55.99
C GLN A 3 -11.11 25.18 55.51
N GLU A 4 -11.68 25.66 54.41
CA GLU A 4 -12.74 24.97 53.69
C GLU A 4 -12.16 24.33 52.42
N THR A 5 -12.12 23.00 52.44
CA THR A 5 -11.78 22.12 51.33
C THR A 5 -12.88 22.14 50.27
N LEU A 6 -12.58 22.62 49.06
CA LEU A 6 -13.49 22.52 47.91
C LEU A 6 -13.48 21.09 47.37
N LYS A 7 -14.64 20.42 47.51
CA LYS A 7 -14.90 19.06 47.05
C LYS A 7 -14.88 18.97 45.53
N TYR A 8 -14.09 18.03 45.00
CA TYR A 8 -14.12 17.63 43.60
C TYR A 8 -15.42 16.84 43.32
N GLY A 9 -16.40 17.50 42.73
CA GLY A 9 -17.64 16.86 42.25
C GLY A 9 -17.39 16.17 40.92
N SER A 10 -17.27 14.84 40.95
CA SER A 10 -17.36 13.98 39.77
C SER A 10 -18.75 14.14 39.13
N LYS A 11 -18.86 15.01 38.12
CA LYS A 11 -19.88 14.86 37.08
C LYS A 11 -19.22 14.11 35.93
N GLY A 12 -19.57 12.82 35.82
CA GLY A 12 -19.19 11.97 34.70
C GLY A 12 -19.58 12.64 33.39
N ARG A 13 -18.60 13.28 32.75
CA ARG A 13 -18.63 13.48 31.32
C ARG A 13 -18.24 12.13 30.74
N ASN A 14 -19.15 11.53 29.98
CA ASN A 14 -18.78 10.48 29.03
C ASN A 14 -17.71 11.08 28.11
N LEU A 15 -16.44 10.89 28.48
CA LEU A 15 -15.30 11.06 27.60
C LEU A 15 -15.36 9.87 26.65
N LEU A 16 -16.23 9.96 25.64
CA LEU A 16 -16.01 9.23 24.40
C LEU A 16 -14.63 9.67 23.93
N THR A 17 -13.68 8.75 24.04
CA THR A 17 -12.34 8.93 23.52
C THR A 17 -12.45 9.10 22.00
N TYR A 18 -11.52 9.81 21.37
CA TYR A 18 -11.49 10.01 19.90
C TYR A 18 -11.60 8.67 19.13
N SER A 19 -11.22 7.60 19.81
CA SER A 19 -11.42 6.20 19.47
C SER A 19 -12.83 5.81 19.05
N ASP A 20 -13.84 6.37 19.70
CA ASP A 20 -15.23 5.91 19.60
C ASP A 20 -15.97 6.52 18.40
N ARG A 21 -15.49 7.65 17.85
CA ARG A 21 -16.03 8.26 16.62
C ARG A 21 -15.71 7.44 15.37
N GLY A 22 -14.48 6.91 15.27
CA GLY A 22 -14.09 6.02 14.17
C GLY A 22 -14.84 4.69 14.18
N GLU A 23 -15.09 4.12 15.38
CA GLU A 23 -15.93 2.93 15.51
C GLU A 23 -17.39 3.19 15.08
N GLN A 24 -17.93 4.37 15.34
CA GLN A 24 -19.28 4.72 14.90
C GLN A 24 -19.39 4.82 13.37
N ALA A 25 -18.36 5.33 12.68
CA ALA A 25 -18.33 5.38 11.21
C ALA A 25 -18.28 3.98 10.57
N ILE A 26 -17.54 3.04 11.16
CA ILE A 26 -17.49 1.64 10.69
C ILE A 26 -18.83 0.93 10.96
N ARG A 27 -19.47 1.18 12.10
CA ARG A 27 -20.80 0.63 12.43
C ARG A 27 -21.93 1.19 11.56
N GLN A 28 -21.73 2.34 10.90
CA GLN A 28 -22.66 2.90 9.92
C GLN A 28 -22.64 2.17 8.57
N GLY A 29 -21.72 1.22 8.36
CA GLY A 29 -21.88 0.17 7.35
C GLY A 29 -21.97 0.68 5.91
N ASP A 30 -21.14 1.64 5.54
CA ASP A 30 -21.16 2.23 4.19
C ASP A 30 -20.29 1.45 3.18
N SER A 31 -20.31 0.11 3.26
CA SER A 31 -19.54 -0.76 2.37
C SER A 31 -19.91 -0.54 0.90
N LYS A 32 -21.15 -0.10 0.62
CA LYS A 32 -21.63 0.24 -0.72
C LYS A 32 -20.92 1.45 -1.32
N ILE A 33 -20.58 2.46 -0.50
CA ILE A 33 -19.80 3.59 -0.98
C ILE A 33 -18.37 3.14 -1.24
N ALA A 34 -17.76 2.35 -0.35
CA ALA A 34 -16.43 1.81 -0.59
C ALA A 34 -16.36 0.96 -1.89
N GLU A 35 -17.33 0.06 -2.11
CA GLU A 35 -17.47 -0.73 -3.33
C GLU A 35 -17.60 0.15 -4.58
N ALA A 36 -18.44 1.19 -4.55
CA ALA A 36 -18.60 2.12 -5.67
C ALA A 36 -17.30 2.87 -6.01
N TRP A 37 -16.50 3.22 -5.00
CA TRP A 37 -15.19 3.86 -5.21
C TRP A 37 -14.18 2.89 -5.84
N PHE A 38 -14.20 1.62 -5.43
CA PHE A 38 -13.36 0.59 -6.07
C PHE A 38 -13.77 0.34 -7.53
N ASP A 39 -15.07 0.29 -7.83
CA ASP A 39 -15.57 0.12 -9.19
C ASP A 39 -15.19 1.32 -10.09
N GLN A 40 -15.30 2.54 -9.57
CA GLN A 40 -14.87 3.74 -10.28
C GLN A 40 -13.36 3.74 -10.54
N ALA A 41 -12.56 3.34 -9.56
CA ALA A 41 -11.13 3.17 -9.74
C ALA A 41 -10.83 2.15 -10.85
N ALA A 42 -11.52 1.00 -10.87
CA ALA A 42 -11.35 -0.02 -11.90
C ALA A 42 -11.65 0.52 -13.32
N GLU A 43 -12.67 1.37 -13.47
CA GLU A 43 -12.96 2.03 -14.75
C GLU A 43 -11.86 3.02 -15.17
N TYR A 44 -11.30 3.81 -14.24
CA TYR A 44 -10.16 4.66 -14.56
C TYR A 44 -8.94 3.84 -14.98
N TRP A 45 -8.65 2.73 -14.30
CA TRP A 45 -7.58 1.82 -14.68
C TRP A 45 -7.76 1.27 -16.10
N LYS A 46 -8.97 0.87 -16.49
CA LYS A 46 -9.28 0.43 -17.87
C LYS A 46 -9.02 1.53 -18.90
N GLN A 47 -9.39 2.78 -18.59
CA GLN A 47 -9.17 3.93 -19.47
C GLN A 47 -7.67 4.24 -19.63
N THR A 48 -6.89 4.18 -18.55
CA THR A 48 -5.44 4.46 -18.60
C THR A 48 -4.69 3.43 -19.46
N ILE A 49 -5.05 2.15 -19.36
CA ILE A 49 -4.49 1.08 -20.20
C ILE A 49 -4.81 1.32 -21.68
N ALA A 50 -6.03 1.79 -22.01
CA ALA A 50 -6.43 2.11 -23.37
C ALA A 50 -5.67 3.32 -23.96
N LEU A 51 -5.24 4.26 -23.12
CA LEU A 51 -4.53 5.49 -23.53
C LEU A 51 -3.01 5.30 -23.70
N THR A 52 -2.44 4.19 -23.22
CA THR A 52 -1.00 3.89 -23.34
C THR A 52 -0.72 2.45 -23.82
N PRO A 53 -1.22 2.06 -25.01
CA PRO A 53 -0.99 0.72 -25.56
C PRO A 53 0.50 0.40 -25.79
N GLY A 54 1.35 1.42 -25.93
CA GLY A 54 2.80 1.27 -26.11
C GLY A 54 3.60 1.00 -24.83
N LEU A 55 3.01 1.10 -23.64
CA LEU A 55 3.73 0.87 -22.37
C LEU A 55 3.72 -0.61 -21.94
N PHE A 56 2.89 -1.45 -22.56
CA PHE A 56 2.68 -2.85 -22.14
C PHE A 56 2.75 -3.89 -23.27
N VAL A 57 2.92 -3.48 -24.53
CA VAL A 57 3.01 -4.41 -25.67
C VAL A 57 4.45 -4.46 -26.18
N CYS A 58 5.22 -5.44 -25.70
CA CYS A 58 6.38 -5.96 -26.41
C CYS A 58 6.06 -7.38 -26.89
N VAL A 59 5.53 -7.53 -28.10
CA VAL A 59 5.71 -8.73 -28.94
C VAL A 59 5.86 -8.30 -30.40
N VAL A 60 7.01 -8.64 -30.97
CA VAL A 60 7.48 -8.34 -32.33
C VAL A 60 6.74 -9.18 -33.39
N ARG A 61 6.51 -8.64 -34.59
CA ARG A 61 6.62 -9.43 -35.83
C ARG A 61 7.44 -8.69 -36.90
N LYS A 62 8.39 -9.43 -37.46
CA LYS A 62 9.22 -9.12 -38.62
C LYS A 62 8.44 -9.50 -39.88
N GLU A 63 8.22 -8.57 -40.80
CA GLU A 63 7.87 -8.91 -42.19
C GLU A 63 8.52 -7.88 -43.12
N GLU A 64 9.51 -8.34 -43.88
CA GLU A 64 10.06 -7.64 -45.04
C GLU A 64 9.06 -7.83 -46.19
N ASP A 65 8.44 -6.76 -46.68
CA ASP A 65 8.42 -6.43 -48.11
C ASP A 65 7.55 -5.21 -48.47
N SER A 66 8.17 -4.29 -49.21
CA SER A 66 7.59 -3.29 -50.12
C SER A 66 6.91 -2.03 -49.56
N MET A 67 7.42 -0.89 -50.04
CA MET A 67 6.94 0.47 -49.79
C MET A 67 5.50 0.70 -50.30
N ILE A 68 4.55 0.87 -49.37
CA ILE A 68 3.37 1.72 -49.57
C ILE A 68 3.22 2.61 -48.32
N ILE A 69 3.38 3.93 -48.50
CA ILE A 69 3.12 4.93 -47.45
C ILE A 69 1.60 5.03 -47.26
N ARG A 70 1.06 4.23 -46.35
CA ARG A 70 -0.19 4.50 -45.63
C ARG A 70 0.15 4.37 -44.16
N SER A 71 -0.16 5.38 -43.35
CA SER A 71 -0.10 5.26 -41.89
C SER A 71 -1.05 4.13 -41.50
N PRO A 72 -0.57 2.97 -41.04
CA PRO A 72 -1.48 1.94 -40.57
C PRO A 72 -2.08 2.47 -39.27
N GLU A 73 -3.41 2.55 -39.18
CA GLU A 73 -4.04 2.46 -37.87
C GLU A 73 -3.58 1.12 -37.29
N LEU A 74 -2.69 1.17 -36.29
CA LEU A 74 -2.18 -0.01 -35.61
C LEU A 74 -3.35 -0.64 -34.86
N GLU A 75 -4.04 -1.59 -35.49
CA GLU A 75 -4.96 -2.49 -34.80
C GLU A 75 -4.14 -3.33 -33.79
N VAL A 76 -4.08 -2.86 -32.54
CA VAL A 76 -3.47 -3.61 -31.44
C VAL A 76 -4.37 -4.79 -31.11
N LYS A 77 -3.93 -6.01 -31.45
CA LYS A 77 -4.63 -7.25 -31.07
C LYS A 77 -4.14 -7.71 -29.70
N ILE A 78 -5.06 -7.80 -28.74
CA ILE A 78 -4.77 -8.35 -27.42
C ILE A 78 -4.81 -9.88 -27.52
N LEU A 79 -3.66 -10.51 -27.30
CA LEU A 79 -3.51 -11.97 -27.23
C LEU A 79 -3.18 -12.35 -25.78
N VAL A 80 -3.96 -13.24 -25.19
CA VAL A 80 -3.79 -13.70 -23.80
C VAL A 80 -4.02 -15.19 -23.73
N ASP A 81 -3.05 -15.91 -23.19
CA ASP A 81 -3.18 -17.34 -22.88
C ASP A 81 -4.04 -17.53 -21.62
N ARG A 82 -5.00 -18.46 -21.69
CA ARG A 82 -5.85 -18.80 -20.55
C ARG A 82 -5.20 -19.87 -19.69
N ASP A 83 -5.16 -19.60 -18.39
CA ASP A 83 -4.65 -20.51 -17.35
C ASP A 83 -3.29 -21.15 -17.70
N PRO A 84 -2.26 -20.36 -18.06
CA PRO A 84 -0.97 -20.91 -18.46
C PRO A 84 -0.24 -21.61 -17.31
N ILE A 85 -0.56 -21.27 -16.06
CA ILE A 85 -0.01 -21.90 -14.85
C ILE A 85 -1.16 -22.22 -13.89
N LYS A 86 -1.24 -23.47 -13.44
CA LYS A 86 -2.23 -23.91 -12.45
C LYS A 86 -1.92 -23.32 -11.08
N THR A 87 -2.92 -22.72 -10.44
CA THR A 87 -2.81 -22.25 -9.06
C THR A 87 -2.76 -23.43 -8.09
N SER A 88 -1.68 -23.53 -7.31
CA SER A 88 -1.49 -24.58 -6.30
C SER A 88 -0.43 -24.20 -5.26
N PHE A 89 -0.44 -24.88 -4.10
CA PHE A 89 0.57 -24.73 -3.06
C PHE A 89 1.76 -25.68 -3.21
N GLU A 90 1.78 -26.53 -4.25
CA GLU A 90 2.80 -27.57 -4.39
C GLU A 90 4.22 -26.98 -4.50
N GLU A 91 4.37 -25.91 -5.28
CA GLU A 91 5.65 -25.23 -5.48
C GLU A 91 6.11 -24.45 -4.24
N TRP A 92 5.18 -24.04 -3.36
CA TRP A 92 5.53 -23.36 -2.10
C TRP A 92 6.24 -24.31 -1.12
N ALA A 93 5.97 -25.62 -1.22
CA ALA A 93 6.64 -26.64 -0.42
C ALA A 93 8.05 -26.98 -0.94
N LYS A 94 8.47 -26.42 -2.09
CA LYS A 94 9.76 -26.66 -2.75
C LYS A 94 10.53 -25.35 -2.91
N PRO A 95 11.13 -24.79 -1.84
CA PRO A 95 11.85 -23.53 -1.95
C PRO A 95 13.00 -23.65 -2.96
N GLY A 96 13.10 -22.69 -3.87
CA GLY A 96 14.10 -22.70 -4.94
C GLY A 96 13.67 -23.48 -6.19
N HIS A 97 12.40 -23.88 -6.31
CA HIS A 97 11.86 -24.56 -7.50
C HIS A 97 12.18 -23.84 -8.83
N PHE A 98 12.37 -22.53 -8.77
CA PHE A 98 12.64 -21.65 -9.90
C PHE A 98 14.06 -21.80 -10.47
N SER A 99 14.99 -22.43 -9.73
CA SER A 99 16.36 -22.67 -10.17
C SER A 99 16.71 -24.15 -10.05
N ARG A 100 17.18 -24.76 -11.13
CA ARG A 100 17.62 -26.18 -11.12
C ARG A 100 18.79 -26.44 -10.15
N THR A 101 19.58 -25.40 -9.87
CA THR A 101 20.72 -25.49 -8.95
C THR A 101 20.24 -25.48 -7.50
N ILE A 102 19.25 -24.63 -7.18
CA ILE A 102 18.72 -24.45 -5.82
C ILE A 102 17.67 -25.52 -5.49
N ALA A 103 16.88 -25.98 -6.47
CA ALA A 103 15.83 -26.98 -6.28
C ALA A 103 16.32 -28.35 -5.75
N LYS A 104 17.63 -28.64 -5.81
CA LYS A 104 18.23 -29.86 -5.25
C LYS A 104 18.22 -29.91 -3.72
N GLY A 105 18.02 -28.76 -3.07
CA GLY A 105 17.96 -28.64 -1.62
C GLY A 105 19.25 -28.10 -0.99
N PRO A 106 19.21 -27.81 0.32
CA PRO A 106 20.30 -27.14 1.02
C PRO A 106 21.43 -28.08 1.43
N ASP A 107 22.51 -28.09 0.64
CA ASP A 107 23.76 -28.78 1.02
C ASP A 107 24.63 -27.95 1.99
N THR A 108 24.51 -26.62 1.91
CA THR A 108 25.25 -25.66 2.75
C THR A 108 24.37 -24.46 3.11
N THR A 109 24.73 -23.70 4.15
CA THR A 109 24.00 -22.46 4.50
C THR A 109 24.06 -21.40 3.40
N THR A 110 25.04 -21.47 2.49
CA THR A 110 25.10 -20.61 1.30
C THR A 110 23.87 -20.75 0.43
N TRP A 111 23.26 -21.94 0.39
CA TRP A 111 22.02 -22.18 -0.34
C TRP A 111 20.90 -21.22 0.08
N ILE A 112 20.79 -20.89 1.38
CA ILE A 112 19.76 -19.98 1.89
C ILE A 112 19.97 -18.58 1.33
N TRP A 113 21.21 -18.11 1.25
CA TRP A 113 21.52 -16.79 0.70
C TRP A 113 21.25 -16.73 -0.80
N ASN A 114 21.65 -17.76 -1.55
CA ASN A 114 21.37 -17.85 -2.98
C ASN A 114 19.87 -17.91 -3.26
N LEU A 115 19.09 -18.63 -2.43
CA LEU A 115 17.63 -18.66 -2.53
C LEU A 115 17.01 -17.26 -2.50
N HIS A 116 17.49 -16.36 -1.63
CA HIS A 116 16.96 -15.00 -1.52
C HIS A 116 17.51 -14.07 -2.61
N ALA A 117 18.81 -14.19 -2.93
CA ALA A 117 19.45 -13.36 -3.94
C ALA A 117 18.84 -13.59 -5.33
N ASP A 118 18.57 -14.85 -5.67
CA ASP A 118 18.11 -15.24 -7.00
C ASP A 118 16.58 -15.18 -7.14
N ALA A 119 15.82 -14.89 -6.06
CA ALA A 119 14.36 -14.96 -6.06
C ALA A 119 13.70 -14.06 -7.11
N HIS A 120 14.27 -12.88 -7.38
CA HIS A 120 13.75 -11.92 -8.36
C HIS A 120 14.62 -11.79 -9.61
N ASP A 121 15.63 -12.65 -9.77
CA ASP A 121 16.47 -12.70 -10.96
C ASP A 121 15.81 -13.56 -12.04
N PHE A 122 14.74 -13.06 -12.65
CA PHE A 122 13.90 -13.85 -13.57
C PHE A 122 14.66 -14.36 -14.80
N ASP A 123 15.69 -13.65 -15.25
CA ASP A 123 16.54 -14.04 -16.37
C ASP A 123 17.35 -15.31 -16.07
N SER A 124 17.67 -15.59 -14.81
CA SER A 124 18.36 -16.83 -14.43
C SER A 124 17.43 -18.03 -14.23
N HIS A 125 16.11 -17.80 -14.17
CA HIS A 125 15.11 -18.87 -13.97
C HIS A 125 14.78 -19.59 -15.28
N THR A 126 14.65 -18.84 -16.37
CA THR A 126 14.21 -19.34 -17.68
C THR A 126 14.80 -18.50 -18.80
N SER A 127 14.99 -19.09 -19.98
CA SER A 127 15.40 -18.36 -21.19
C SER A 127 14.21 -17.88 -22.03
N ASP A 128 12.98 -18.18 -21.60
CA ASP A 128 11.75 -17.77 -22.29
C ASP A 128 11.37 -16.33 -21.91
N LEU A 129 11.52 -15.43 -22.88
CA LEU A 129 11.19 -14.02 -22.71
C LEU A 129 9.71 -13.79 -22.37
N GLU A 130 8.80 -14.60 -22.90
CA GLU A 130 7.37 -14.43 -22.62
C GLU A 130 7.06 -14.73 -21.15
N GLU A 131 7.65 -15.80 -20.61
CA GLU A 131 7.53 -16.14 -19.19
C GLU A 131 8.15 -15.06 -18.29
N ILE A 132 9.32 -14.51 -18.66
CA ILE A 132 9.97 -13.41 -17.94
C ILE A 132 9.04 -12.19 -17.90
N PHE A 133 8.52 -11.76 -19.05
CA PHE A 133 7.60 -10.62 -19.11
C PHE A 133 6.32 -10.87 -18.30
N ARG A 134 5.76 -12.08 -18.31
CA ARG A 134 4.59 -12.42 -17.48
C ARG A 134 4.88 -12.30 -15.99
N LYS A 135 6.07 -12.74 -15.54
CA LYS A 135 6.51 -12.60 -14.14
C LYS A 135 6.72 -11.14 -13.76
N VAL A 136 7.42 -10.38 -14.60
CA VAL A 136 7.67 -8.94 -14.40
C VAL A 136 6.35 -8.18 -14.32
N PHE A 137 5.45 -8.37 -15.28
CA PHE A 137 4.14 -7.72 -15.29
C PHE A 137 3.32 -8.06 -14.04
N SER A 138 3.30 -9.32 -13.62
CA SER A 138 2.62 -9.74 -12.38
C SER A 138 3.25 -9.13 -11.11
N ALA A 139 4.59 -9.06 -11.05
CA ALA A 139 5.31 -8.47 -9.93
C ALA A 139 5.01 -6.97 -9.76
N HIS A 140 4.80 -6.23 -10.86
CA HIS A 140 4.37 -4.83 -10.79
C HIS A 140 3.01 -4.67 -10.09
N PHE A 141 2.04 -5.55 -10.35
CA PHE A 141 0.78 -5.53 -9.59
C PHE A 141 0.98 -5.87 -8.12
N GLY A 142 1.89 -6.79 -7.81
CA GLY A 142 2.29 -7.06 -6.43
C GLY A 142 2.85 -5.80 -5.75
N GLN A 143 3.77 -5.09 -6.41
CA GLN A 143 4.34 -3.84 -5.90
C GLN A 143 3.28 -2.74 -5.73
N LEU A 144 2.41 -2.54 -6.73
CA LEU A 144 1.32 -1.57 -6.66
C LEU A 144 0.37 -1.90 -5.50
N SER A 145 0.07 -3.18 -5.26
CA SER A 145 -0.79 -3.59 -4.15
C SER A 145 -0.19 -3.23 -2.78
N ILE A 146 1.12 -3.38 -2.60
CA ILE A 146 1.84 -3.00 -1.38
C ILE A 146 1.85 -1.48 -1.20
N ILE A 147 2.06 -0.72 -2.27
CA ILE A 147 2.00 0.75 -2.24
C ILE A 147 0.61 1.21 -1.81
N PHE A 148 -0.45 0.65 -2.41
CA PHE A 148 -1.83 1.01 -2.03
C PHE A 148 -2.16 0.61 -0.59
N LEU A 149 -1.69 -0.55 -0.13
CA LEU A 149 -1.85 -0.98 1.26
C LEU A 149 -1.11 -0.03 2.22
N TRP A 150 0.11 0.37 1.88
CA TRP A 150 0.90 1.32 2.67
C TRP A 150 0.23 2.69 2.73
N LEU A 151 -0.22 3.23 1.59
CA LEU A 151 -0.98 4.48 1.52
C LEU A 151 -2.26 4.39 2.36
N SER A 152 -3.04 3.31 2.20
CA SER A 152 -4.24 3.06 3.00
C SER A 152 -3.93 3.06 4.50
N GLY A 153 -2.82 2.44 4.91
CA GLY A 153 -2.33 2.48 6.29
C GLY A 153 -2.03 3.90 6.77
N MET A 154 -1.38 4.74 5.96
CA MET A 154 -1.11 6.14 6.30
C MET A 154 -2.41 6.93 6.53
N TYR A 155 -3.38 6.81 5.63
CA TYR A 155 -4.69 7.45 5.79
C TYR A 155 -5.44 6.94 7.02
N PHE A 156 -5.43 5.63 7.26
CA PHE A 156 -6.11 5.03 8.41
C PHE A 156 -5.50 5.52 9.73
N HIS A 157 -4.17 5.55 9.83
CA HIS A 157 -3.47 6.10 10.99
C HIS A 157 -3.78 7.59 11.20
N GLY A 158 -3.78 8.38 10.12
CA GLY A 158 -4.19 9.78 10.12
C GLY A 158 -5.63 9.99 10.60
N ALA A 159 -6.57 9.12 10.22
CA ALA A 159 -7.96 9.24 10.64
C ALA A 159 -8.20 8.81 12.10
N ARG A 160 -7.47 7.78 12.56
CA ARG A 160 -7.83 7.03 13.77
C ARG A 160 -6.97 7.29 15.00
N PHE A 161 -5.69 7.60 14.80
CA PHE A 161 -4.67 7.66 15.85
C PHE A 161 -3.81 8.92 15.76
N SER A 162 -4.41 10.02 15.30
CA SER A 162 -3.68 11.25 15.00
C SER A 162 -4.29 12.47 15.69
N ASN A 163 -3.53 13.57 15.69
CA ASN A 163 -3.99 14.89 16.11
C ASN A 163 -4.30 15.82 14.93
N TYR A 164 -4.66 15.29 13.75
CA TYR A 164 -4.84 16.07 12.52
C TYR A 164 -5.78 17.29 12.67
N GLU A 165 -6.95 17.12 13.30
CA GLU A 165 -7.89 18.24 13.51
C GLU A 165 -7.28 19.33 14.41
N ALA A 166 -6.55 18.94 15.47
CA ALA A 166 -5.89 19.89 16.35
C ALA A 166 -4.75 20.61 15.62
N TRP A 167 -3.92 19.87 14.88
CA TRP A 167 -2.86 20.41 14.05
C TRP A 167 -3.40 21.42 13.01
N LEU A 168 -4.53 21.11 12.37
CA LEU A 168 -5.14 21.99 11.37
C LEU A 168 -5.57 23.34 11.97
N SER A 169 -5.92 23.37 13.26
CA SER A 169 -6.31 24.60 13.95
C SER A 169 -5.12 25.51 14.35
N ASP A 170 -3.93 24.95 14.55
CA ASP A 170 -2.72 25.68 14.94
C ASP A 170 -1.44 24.97 14.43
N PRO A 171 -1.19 24.99 13.11
CA PRO A 171 -0.13 24.20 12.48
C PRO A 171 1.29 24.71 12.79
N THR A 172 1.41 25.92 13.35
CA THR A 172 2.71 26.51 13.70
C THR A 172 3.21 26.10 15.08
N HIS A 173 2.31 25.74 16.01
CA HIS A 173 2.67 25.36 17.38
C HIS A 173 2.38 23.90 17.72
N ILE A 174 1.46 23.24 17.01
CA ILE A 174 1.15 21.82 17.22
C ILE A 174 2.01 20.98 16.28
N GLY A 175 2.71 19.98 16.83
CA GLY A 175 3.46 19.02 16.04
C GLY A 175 2.54 17.96 15.42
N PRO A 176 2.71 17.61 14.13
CA PRO A 176 1.92 16.54 13.52
C PRO A 176 2.28 15.18 14.14
N SER A 177 1.28 14.40 14.52
CA SER A 177 1.47 13.06 15.07
C SER A 177 0.35 12.12 14.62
N ALA A 178 0.72 10.90 14.19
CA ALA A 178 -0.21 9.87 13.69
C ALA A 178 0.14 8.44 14.16
N GLN A 179 1.03 8.32 15.14
CA GLN A 179 1.45 7.03 15.71
C GLN A 179 1.46 7.12 17.24
N VAL A 180 0.78 6.17 17.88
CA VAL A 180 0.69 6.06 19.33
C VAL A 180 1.24 4.71 19.76
N VAL A 181 2.16 4.74 20.71
CA VAL A 181 2.83 3.55 21.25
C VAL A 181 2.02 2.95 22.40
N TRP A 182 1.83 1.63 22.38
CA TRP A 182 1.16 0.92 23.46
C TRP A 182 2.00 0.83 24.74
N PRO A 183 1.39 0.97 25.95
CA PRO A 183 2.10 0.95 27.23
C PRO A 183 2.30 -0.50 27.73
N ILE A 184 3.29 -1.21 27.19
CA ILE A 184 3.56 -2.60 27.59
C ILE A 184 4.75 -2.69 28.55
N VAL A 185 5.89 -2.09 28.18
CA VAL A 185 7.18 -2.24 28.88
C VAL A 185 7.83 -0.90 29.26
N GLY A 186 7.07 0.18 29.35
CA GLY A 186 7.60 1.54 29.55
C GLY A 186 7.88 2.32 28.27
N GLN A 187 7.64 1.71 27.10
CA GLN A 187 7.81 2.33 25.78
C GLN A 187 6.84 3.49 25.51
N GLU A 188 5.81 3.68 26.32
CA GLU A 188 4.91 4.85 26.26
C GLU A 188 5.64 6.17 26.54
N ILE A 189 6.87 6.14 27.04
CA ILE A 189 7.75 7.31 27.09
C ILE A 189 7.99 7.92 25.69
N LEU A 190 7.86 7.12 24.63
CA LEU A 190 7.94 7.58 23.23
C LEU A 190 6.72 8.41 22.81
N ASN A 191 5.61 8.36 23.55
CA ASN A 191 4.46 9.24 23.33
C ASN A 191 4.75 10.63 23.92
N GLY A 192 5.55 11.41 23.19
CA GLY A 192 5.86 12.79 23.51
C GLY A 192 4.62 13.67 23.49
N ASP A 193 4.62 14.75 24.27
CA ASP A 193 3.60 15.78 24.14
C ASP A 193 3.89 16.60 22.88
N VAL A 194 2.97 16.55 21.91
CA VAL A 194 3.09 17.24 20.62
C VAL A 194 2.14 18.44 20.52
N GLY A 195 1.45 18.79 21.61
CA GLY A 195 0.42 19.83 21.63
C GLY A 195 -0.97 19.32 21.26
N GLY A 196 -1.98 20.20 21.38
CA GLY A 196 -3.38 19.84 21.11
C GLY A 196 -3.99 18.83 22.08
N GLY A 197 -3.37 18.62 23.26
CA GLY A 197 -3.79 17.60 24.23
C GLY A 197 -3.51 16.17 23.78
N PHE A 198 -2.68 15.97 22.76
CA PHE A 198 -2.34 14.68 22.19
C PHE A 198 -0.91 14.28 22.54
N ARG A 199 -0.70 12.99 22.82
CA ARG A 199 0.62 12.43 23.06
C ARG A 199 0.88 11.26 22.11
N GLY A 200 1.96 11.33 21.36
CA GLY A 200 2.31 10.36 20.34
C GLY A 200 3.68 10.64 19.76
N ILE A 201 4.06 9.87 18.75
CA ILE A 201 5.30 10.08 18.00
C ILE A 201 5.06 11.20 16.98
N GLN A 202 5.87 12.25 17.04
CA GLN A 202 5.85 13.30 16.03
C GLN A 202 6.33 12.74 14.69
N ILE A 203 5.53 12.90 13.64
CA ILE A 203 5.84 12.42 12.29
C ILE A 203 6.58 13.48 11.48
N THR A 204 7.43 13.04 10.56
CA THR A 204 8.23 13.92 9.68
C THR A 204 8.04 13.56 8.19
N SER A 205 6.91 12.93 7.85
CA SER A 205 6.58 12.49 6.49
C SER A 205 5.86 13.56 5.66
N ASP A 206 5.61 14.75 6.23
CA ASP A 206 4.83 15.85 5.63
C ASP A 206 3.41 15.47 5.18
N PHE A 207 2.89 14.32 5.65
CA PHE A 207 1.56 13.83 5.32
C PHE A 207 0.43 14.81 5.68
N PHE A 208 0.57 15.53 6.80
CA PHE A 208 -0.44 16.50 7.24
C PHE A 208 -0.51 17.75 6.35
N PRO A 209 0.62 18.44 6.06
CA PRO A 209 0.68 19.46 5.02
C PRO A 209 0.15 19.00 3.66
N ASP A 210 0.58 17.83 3.19
CA ASP A 210 0.13 17.27 1.90
C ASP A 210 -1.38 17.09 1.88
N LEU A 211 -1.95 16.47 2.91
CA LEU A 211 -3.38 16.26 3.03
C LEU A 211 -4.16 17.58 3.09
N ALA A 212 -3.66 18.56 3.84
CA ALA A 212 -4.29 19.87 3.91
C ALA A 212 -4.29 20.60 2.56
N SER A 213 -3.22 20.45 1.76
CA SER A 213 -3.12 21.07 0.43
C SER A 213 -4.15 20.53 -0.57
N ILE A 214 -4.51 19.25 -0.46
CA ILE A 214 -5.44 18.56 -1.37
C ILE A 214 -6.89 18.92 -1.04
N TRP A 215 -7.24 19.00 0.24
CA TRP A 215 -8.64 19.04 0.69
C TRP A 215 -9.13 20.40 1.21
N ASN A 216 -8.23 21.37 1.47
CA ASN A 216 -8.60 22.69 1.98
C ASN A 216 -8.45 23.84 0.96
N ASN A 217 -8.51 23.54 -0.34
CA ASN A 217 -8.63 24.53 -1.44
C ASN A 217 -10.06 24.63 -1.96
#